data_AF-A0A4R3GWJ1-F1
#
_entry.id   AF-A0A4R3GWJ1-F1
#
_cell.length_a   1.000
_cell.length_b   1.000
_cell.length_c   1.000
_cell.angle_alpha   90.00
_cell.angle_beta   90.00
_cell.angle_gamma   90.00
#
_symmetry.space_group_name_H-M   'P 1'
#
loop_
_entity.id
_entity.type
_entity.pdbx_description
1 polymer ?
#
loop_
_entity_poly.entity_id
_entity_poly.type
_entity_poly.pdbx_seq_one_letter_code
_entity_poly.pdbx_strand_id
1 'polypeptide(L)'
;MEKIVLSGVWFYDGVLSQRIDIIAAPAELAYSRYYDFEVAGDEIDPTSPIPVTEDGFVYYVGHTTGGEFLSLSAAKAWAESQPWAPITWDDAAPA
;
A
#
# COMPACT_ATOMS: atom_id res chain seq x y z
N MET A 1 5.59 12.61 -0.34
CA MET A 1 5.09 12.39 1.02
C MET A 1 3.97 11.38 0.94
N GLU A 2 4.03 10.33 1.75
CA GLU A 2 3.01 9.28 1.78
C GLU A 2 1.69 9.82 2.33
N LYS A 3 0.57 9.27 1.85
CA LYS A 3 -0.76 9.64 2.34
C LYS A 3 -1.65 8.42 2.43
N ILE A 4 -2.47 8.37 3.48
CA ILE A 4 -3.58 7.41 3.55
C ILE A 4 -4.64 7.85 2.53
N VAL A 5 -5.01 6.95 1.62
CA VAL A 5 -6.01 7.20 0.56
C VAL A 5 -7.29 6.42 0.74
N LEU A 6 -7.23 5.30 1.47
CA LEU A 6 -8.38 4.51 1.83
C LEU A 6 -8.13 3.88 3.19
N SER A 7 -9.18 3.67 3.93
CA SER A 7 -9.14 3.25 5.31
C SER A 7 -10.33 2.31 5.55
N GLY A 8 -10.16 1.30 6.39
CA GLY A 8 -11.21 0.32 6.65
C GLY A 8 -11.02 -0.45 7.94
N VAL A 9 -11.99 -1.31 8.23
CA VAL A 9 -12.03 -2.17 9.41
C VAL A 9 -12.18 -3.63 9.00
N TRP A 10 -11.37 -4.50 9.57
CA TRP A 10 -11.54 -5.95 9.53
C TRP A 10 -11.62 -6.52 10.95
N PHE A 11 -12.01 -7.78 11.10
CA PHE A 11 -12.16 -8.42 12.41
C PHE A 11 -11.21 -9.61 12.55
N TYR A 12 -10.22 -9.48 13.42
CA TYR A 12 -9.33 -10.59 13.78
C TYR A 12 -10.12 -11.65 14.56
N ASP A 13 -10.02 -12.89 14.08
CA ASP A 13 -10.81 -14.03 14.57
C ASP A 13 -12.32 -13.76 14.58
N GLY A 14 -12.79 -12.86 13.70
CA GLY A 14 -14.20 -12.44 13.62
C GLY A 14 -14.70 -11.58 14.79
N VAL A 15 -13.86 -11.23 15.77
CA VAL A 15 -14.29 -10.56 17.00
C VAL A 15 -13.56 -9.25 17.26
N LEU A 16 -12.24 -9.18 17.04
CA LEU A 16 -11.45 -8.00 17.38
C LEU A 16 -11.33 -7.07 16.18
N SER A 17 -11.96 -5.89 16.26
CA SER A 17 -11.86 -4.87 15.21
C SER A 17 -10.42 -4.37 15.06
N GLN A 18 -9.92 -4.38 13.83
CA GLN A 18 -8.60 -3.92 13.45
C GLN A 18 -8.70 -2.91 12.31
N ARG A 19 -7.84 -1.90 12.34
CA ARG A 19 -7.72 -0.92 11.25
C ARG A 19 -6.83 -1.44 10.14
N ILE A 20 -7.18 -1.07 8.92
CA ILE A 20 -6.35 -1.28 7.74
C ILE A 20 -6.42 -0.05 6.86
N ASP A 21 -5.26 0.39 6.36
CA ASP A 21 -5.15 1.58 5.53
C ASP A 21 -4.50 1.20 4.21
N ILE A 22 -4.92 1.84 3.12
CA ILE A 22 -4.17 1.87 1.86
C ILE A 22 -3.44 3.20 1.81
N ILE A 23 -2.12 3.11 1.66
CA ILE A 23 -1.21 4.24 1.62
C ILE A 23 -0.75 4.43 0.18
N ALA A 24 -0.73 5.67 -0.30
CA ALA A 24 -0.14 6.03 -1.58
C ALA A 24 1.21 6.72 -1.35
N ALA A 25 2.26 6.23 -2.02
CA ALA A 25 3.55 6.92 -2.11
C ALA A 25 3.85 7.28 -3.57
N PRO A 26 4.56 8.40 -3.83
CA PRO A 26 5.03 8.70 -5.17
C PRO A 26 5.77 7.52 -5.79
N ALA A 27 5.51 7.18 -7.05
CA ALA A 27 6.17 6.06 -7.72
C ALA A 27 7.71 6.22 -7.79
N GLU A 28 8.20 7.46 -7.71
CA GLU A 28 9.64 7.73 -7.58
C GLU A 28 10.24 7.21 -6.26
N LEU A 29 9.43 6.89 -5.26
CA LEU A 29 9.85 6.32 -3.98
C LEU A 29 9.49 4.84 -3.86
N ALA A 30 9.20 4.15 -4.97
CA ALA A 30 8.87 2.73 -4.92
C ALA A 30 10.04 1.88 -4.37
N TYR A 31 9.75 0.85 -3.57
CA TYR A 31 10.73 -0.06 -2.97
C TYR A 31 11.63 -0.73 -4.00
N SER A 32 11.09 -1.02 -5.19
CA SER A 32 11.87 -1.52 -6.34
C SER A 32 13.04 -0.61 -6.74
N ARG A 33 13.06 0.64 -6.29
CA ARG A 33 14.11 1.61 -6.59
C ARG A 33 15.15 1.74 -5.49
N TYR A 34 14.99 1.13 -4.33
CA TYR A 34 16.02 1.18 -3.29
C TYR A 34 17.08 0.12 -3.58
N TYR A 35 18.33 0.46 -3.30
CA TYR A 35 19.37 -0.57 -3.21
C TYR A 35 18.98 -1.59 -2.15
N ASP A 36 19.52 -2.82 -2.26
CA ASP A 36 19.26 -3.86 -1.27
C ASP A 36 19.48 -3.30 0.14
N PHE A 37 18.42 -3.34 0.96
CA PHE A 37 18.35 -2.75 2.29
C PHE A 37 19.47 -3.26 3.20
N GLU A 38 19.97 -4.48 2.95
CA GLU A 38 21.08 -5.07 3.70
C GLU A 38 22.45 -4.43 3.39
N VAL A 39 22.57 -3.69 2.28
CA VAL A 39 23.86 -3.22 1.75
C VAL A 39 23.99 -1.69 1.76
N ALA A 40 22.92 -0.94 1.51
CA ALA A 40 23.01 0.51 1.27
C ALA A 40 22.01 1.38 2.06
N GLY A 41 21.12 0.79 2.86
CA GLY A 41 20.12 1.54 3.62
C GLY A 41 19.05 2.19 2.73
N ASP A 42 18.50 3.34 3.15
CA ASP A 42 17.40 4.06 2.48
C ASP A 42 17.84 4.84 1.22
N GLU A 43 18.84 4.37 0.48
CA GLU A 43 19.33 5.03 -0.73
C GLU A 43 18.61 4.54 -1.99
N ILE A 44 18.11 5.49 -2.78
CA ILE A 44 17.45 5.22 -4.07
C ILE A 44 18.51 5.01 -5.15
N ASP A 45 18.43 3.87 -5.86
CA ASP A 45 19.13 3.62 -7.10
C ASP A 45 18.52 4.48 -8.23
N PRO A 46 19.24 5.51 -8.73
CA PRO A 46 18.73 6.36 -9.80
C PRO A 46 18.64 5.64 -11.14
N THR A 47 19.28 4.48 -11.29
CA THR A 47 19.24 3.67 -12.53
C THR A 47 18.03 2.74 -12.56
N SER A 48 17.43 2.46 -11.39
CA SER A 48 16.21 1.66 -11.29
C SER A 48 15.01 2.44 -11.86
N PRO A 49 14.24 1.83 -12.79
CA PRO A 49 13.14 2.51 -13.46
C PRO A 49 12.05 2.88 -12.46
N ILE A 50 11.42 4.04 -12.67
CA ILE A 50 10.20 4.41 -11.96
C ILE A 50 9.06 3.54 -12.48
N PRO A 51 8.30 2.84 -11.61
CA PRO A 51 7.14 2.07 -12.03
C PRO A 51 6.13 2.93 -12.78
N VAL A 52 5.59 2.40 -13.89
CA VAL A 52 4.55 3.07 -14.65
C VAL A 52 3.21 2.83 -13.96
N THR A 53 2.62 3.89 -13.41
CA THR A 53 1.33 3.87 -12.72
C THR A 53 0.38 4.87 -13.37
N GLU A 54 -0.93 4.69 -13.18
CA GLU A 54 -1.95 5.51 -13.85
C GLU A 54 -1.94 6.97 -13.36
N ASP A 55 -1.51 7.21 -12.12
CA ASP A 55 -1.62 8.49 -11.41
C ASP A 55 -0.30 8.96 -10.77
N GLY A 56 0.81 8.27 -11.03
CA GLY A 56 2.12 8.58 -10.46
C GLY A 56 2.32 8.07 -9.04
N PHE A 57 1.44 7.22 -8.50
CA PHE A 57 1.57 6.63 -7.17
C PHE A 57 1.66 5.10 -7.21
N VAL A 58 2.43 4.56 -6.28
CA VAL A 58 2.35 3.16 -5.86
C VAL A 58 1.58 3.06 -4.55
N TYR A 59 0.94 1.92 -4.33
CA TYR A 59 -0.01 1.71 -3.25
C TYR A 59 0.43 0.56 -2.36
N TYR A 60 0.25 0.71 -1.05
CA TYR A 60 0.59 -0.27 -0.03
C TYR A 60 -0.63 -0.53 0.84
N VAL A 61 -0.80 -1.76 1.30
CA VAL A 61 -1.86 -2.10 2.26
C VAL A 61 -1.25 -2.16 3.66
N GLY A 62 -1.29 -1.03 4.38
CA GLY A 62 -0.87 -0.87 5.78
C GLY A 62 0.53 -1.39 6.09
N HIS A 63 0.82 -1.62 7.39
CA HIS A 63 2.03 -2.30 7.86
C HIS A 63 2.03 -3.81 7.58
N THR A 64 1.38 -4.25 6.51
CA THR A 64 1.36 -5.67 6.13
C THR A 64 2.46 -5.95 5.13
N THR A 65 2.85 -7.22 4.99
CA THR A 65 3.84 -7.66 4.00
C THR A 65 3.27 -7.74 2.57
N GLY A 66 2.20 -7.00 2.27
CA GLY A 66 1.41 -7.14 1.04
C GLY A 66 2.10 -6.71 -0.25
N GLY A 67 3.23 -6.02 -0.15
CA GLY A 67 3.98 -5.50 -1.29
C GLY A 67 3.39 -4.21 -1.87
N GLU A 68 3.91 -3.84 -3.04
CA GLU A 68 3.53 -2.64 -3.80
C GLU A 68 2.53 -2.97 -4.92
N PHE A 69 1.52 -2.13 -5.05
CA PHE A 69 0.51 -2.21 -6.10
C PHE A 69 0.55 -0.98 -7.00
N LEU A 70 0.35 -1.17 -8.30
CA LEU A 70 0.38 -0.09 -9.30
C LEU A 70 -0.92 0.74 -9.37
N SER A 71 -1.94 0.36 -8.60
CA SER A 71 -3.21 1.09 -8.50
C SER A 71 -3.92 0.85 -7.16
N LEU A 72 -4.75 1.81 -6.75
CA LEU A 72 -5.61 1.71 -5.57
C LEU A 72 -6.56 0.50 -5.66
N SER A 73 -7.11 0.24 -6.85
CA SER A 73 -8.03 -0.88 -7.08
C SER A 73 -7.34 -2.23 -6.91
N ALA A 74 -6.09 -2.37 -7.36
CA ALA A 74 -5.30 -3.57 -7.17
C ALA A 74 -4.96 -3.80 -5.69
N ALA A 75 -4.54 -2.75 -4.98
CA ALA A 75 -4.29 -2.82 -3.54
C ALA A 75 -5.56 -3.24 -2.76
N LYS A 76 -6.70 -2.63 -3.08
CA LYS A 76 -7.99 -2.98 -2.47
C LYS A 76 -8.38 -4.43 -2.76
N ALA A 77 -8.28 -4.87 -4.01
CA ALA A 77 -8.60 -6.24 -4.40
C ALA A 77 -7.70 -7.28 -3.71
N TRP A 78 -6.42 -6.97 -3.54
CA TRP A 78 -5.51 -7.81 -2.77
C TRP A 78 -5.90 -7.88 -1.30
N ALA A 79 -6.23 -6.74 -0.68
CA ALA A 79 -6.65 -6.71 0.73
C ALA A 79 -7.91 -7.57 0.99
N GLU A 80 -8.86 -7.56 0.04
CA GLU A 80 -10.09 -8.35 0.07
C GLU A 80 -9.87 -9.85 -0.21
N SER A 81 -8.70 -10.25 -0.74
CA SER A 81 -8.38 -11.66 -0.96
C SER A 81 -7.63 -12.31 0.21
N GLN A 82 -7.32 -11.54 1.26
CA GLN A 82 -6.59 -12.04 2.42
C GLN A 82 -7.50 -12.78 3.41
N PRO A 83 -6.95 -13.65 4.28
CA PRO A 83 -7.72 -14.39 5.29
C PRO A 83 -8.50 -13.53 6.29
N TRP A 84 -8.14 -12.25 6.42
CA TRP A 84 -8.84 -11.29 7.28
C TRP A 84 -10.05 -10.63 6.63
N ALA A 85 -10.29 -10.85 5.33
CA ALA A 85 -11.50 -10.39 4.68
C ALA A 85 -12.76 -10.99 5.37
N PRO A 86 -13.91 -10.31 5.33
CA PRO A 86 -14.20 -9.08 4.59
C PRO A 86 -13.70 -7.80 5.29
N ILE A 87 -13.46 -6.75 4.50
CA ILE A 87 -13.12 -5.41 5.00
C ILE A 87 -14.32 -4.47 4.82
N THR A 88 -14.70 -3.76 5.88
CA THR A 88 -15.62 -2.63 5.78
C THR A 88 -14.80 -1.36 5.53
N TRP A 89 -14.81 -0.88 4.30
CA TRP A 89 -14.11 0.36 3.94
C TRP A 89 -14.90 1.57 4.41
N ASP A 90 -14.18 2.56 4.93
CA ASP A 90 -14.74 3.86 5.22
C ASP A 90 -15.12 4.52 3.88
N ASP A 91 -16.32 5.10 3.79
CA ASP A 91 -16.68 5.93 2.65
C ASP A 91 -15.62 7.04 2.52
N ALA A 92 -15.08 7.23 1.31
CA ALA A 92 -13.98 8.15 1.07
C ALA A 92 -14.28 9.50 1.73
N ALA A 93 -13.43 9.90 2.68
CA ALA A 93 -13.52 11.24 3.26
C ALA A 93 -13.53 12.25 2.11
N PRO A 94 -14.46 13.22 2.10
CA PRO A 94 -14.50 14.22 1.04
C PRO A 94 -13.14 14.94 1.00
N ALA A 95 -12.59 15.01 -0.21
CA ALA A 95 -11.33 15.67 -0.53
C ALA A 95 -11.32 17.16 -0.16
#